data_AF-A0A3N5RGJ2-F1
#
_entry.id   AF-A0A3N5RGJ2-F1
#
_cell.length_a   1.000
_cell.length_b   1.000
_cell.length_c   1.000
_cell.angle_alpha   90.00
_cell.angle_beta   90.00
_cell.angle_gamma   90.00
#
_symmetry.space_group_name_H-M   'P 1'
#
loop_
_entity.id
_entity.type
_entity.pdbx_description
1 polymer ?
#
loop_
_entity_poly.entity_id
_entity_poly.type
_entity_poly.pdbx_seq_one_letter_code
_entity_poly.pdbx_strand_id
1 'polypeptide(L)' 'MPERKIDPFTCPLCGKPNRCILQKNGVQEDCWCVNETFSAKLLELVPEEKKGRACICRDCLKKYRETYDA' A
#
# COMPACT_ATOMS: atom_id res chain seq x y z
N MET A 1 23.62 -0.38 11.05
CA MET A 1 22.33 -1.08 10.85
C MET A 1 22.02 -0.98 9.37
N PRO A 2 22.03 -2.05 8.55
CA PRO A 2 21.80 -1.86 7.13
C PRO A 2 20.33 -1.48 6.98
N GLU A 3 20.13 -0.26 6.50
CA GLU A 3 18.84 0.30 6.14
C GLU A 3 18.21 -0.67 5.15
N ARG A 4 17.26 -1.50 5.60
CA ARG A 4 16.45 -2.35 4.72
C ARG A 4 15.70 -1.39 3.81
N LYS A 5 16.22 -1.18 2.60
CA LYS A 5 15.61 -0.33 1.57
C LYS A 5 14.16 -0.80 1.40
N ILE A 6 13.23 -0.02 1.91
CA ILE A 6 11.81 -0.30 1.73
C ILE A 6 11.51 0.01 0.29
N ASP A 7 11.19 -1.04 -0.46
CA ASP A 7 10.82 -0.89 -1.85
C ASP A 7 9.41 -0.27 -1.93
N PRO A 8 9.30 0.95 -2.46
CA PRO A 8 8.04 1.69 -2.50
C PRO A 8 7.05 1.10 -3.52
N PHE A 9 7.52 0.23 -4.43
CA PHE A 9 6.71 -0.49 -5.41
C PHE A 9 6.21 -1.84 -4.90
N THR A 10 6.57 -2.21 -3.68
CA THR A 10 6.23 -3.50 -3.09
C THR A 10 5.19 -3.31 -2.00
N CYS A 11 4.10 -4.07 -2.09
CA CYS A 11 3.04 -4.06 -1.09
C CYS A 11 3.61 -4.49 0.28
N PRO A 12 3.43 -3.69 1.34
CA PRO A 12 3.98 -4.01 2.64
C PRO A 12 3.31 -5.22 3.31
N LEU A 13 2.10 -5.59 2.86
CA LEU A 13 1.30 -6.69 3.42
C LEU A 13 1.60 -8.05 2.77
N CYS A 14 1.77 -8.08 1.44
CA CYS A 14 1.93 -9.34 0.70
C CYS A 14 3.25 -9.47 -0.07
N GLY A 15 4.09 -8.43 -0.10
CA GLY A 15 5.37 -8.45 -0.81
C GLY A 15 5.27 -8.46 -2.34
N LYS A 16 4.08 -8.33 -2.92
CA LYS A 16 3.86 -8.26 -4.37
C LYS A 16 3.91 -6.82 -4.89
N PRO A 17 4.12 -6.60 -6.20
CA PRO A 17 4.07 -5.26 -6.78
C PRO A 17 2.75 -4.54 -6.45
N ASN A 18 2.82 -3.35 -5.85
CA ASN A 18 1.65 -2.55 -5.50
C ASN A 18 1.05 -1.77 -6.69
N ARG A 19 1.77 -1.73 -7.82
CA ARG A 19 1.42 -0.96 -9.02
C ARG A 19 1.09 0.51 -8.70
N CYS A 20 1.77 1.08 -7.71
CA CYS A 20 1.66 2.49 -7.40
C CYS A 20 2.37 3.29 -8.50
N ILE A 21 1.62 4.13 -9.23
CA ILE A 21 2.18 4.96 -10.30
C ILE A 21 2.62 6.34 -9.83
N LEU A 22 2.37 6.69 -8.56
CA LEU A 22 2.81 7.92 -7.91
C LEU A 22 4.32 8.14 -8.08
N GLN A 23 5.13 7.09 -7.91
CA GLN A 23 6.58 7.19 -8.08
C GLN A 23 7.03 7.26 -9.54
N LYS A 24 6.19 6.84 -10.50
CA LYS A 24 6.57 6.84 -11.91
C LYS A 24 6.44 8.24 -12.53
N ASN A 25 5.41 9.00 -12.12
CA ASN A 25 5.05 10.26 -12.77
C ASN A 25 4.97 11.46 -11.82
N GLY A 26 5.15 11.30 -10.50
CA GLY A 26 5.11 12.40 -9.53
C GLY A 26 3.74 13.05 -9.34
N VAL A 27 2.75 12.67 -10.15
CA VAL A 27 1.36 13.14 -10.05
C VAL A 27 0.58 12.17 -9.18
N GLN A 28 0.04 12.68 -8.08
CA GLN A 28 -0.71 11.89 -7.10
C GLN A 28 -2.07 11.45 -7.62
N GLU A 29 -2.68 12.25 -8.50
CA GLU A 29 -4.04 12.09 -8.99
C GLU A 29 -4.25 10.84 -9.86
N ASP A 30 -3.21 10.37 -10.55
CA ASP A 30 -3.33 9.22 -11.44
C ASP A 30 -3.32 7.87 -10.70
N CYS A 31 -2.78 7.82 -9.47
CA CYS A 31 -2.61 6.53 -8.82
C CYS A 31 -3.95 5.93 -8.39
N TRP A 32 -4.20 4.68 -8.76
CA TRP A 32 -5.43 3.99 -8.35
C TRP A 32 -5.64 4.00 -6.83
N CYS A 33 -4.57 4.04 -6.03
CA CYS A 33 -4.67 4.05 -4.57
C CYS A 33 -5.23 5.37 -4.02
N VAL A 34 -5.15 6.50 -4.74
CA VAL A 34 -5.72 7.76 -4.25
C VAL A 34 -7.23 7.85 -4.42
N ASN A 35 -7.78 7.08 -5.36
CA ASN A 35 -9.22 6.95 -5.58
C ASN A 35 -9.87 5.91 -4.66
N GLU A 36 -9.06 5.21 -3.84
CA GLU A 36 -9.53 4.16 -2.95
C GLU A 36 -9.45 4.60 -1.49
N THR A 37 -10.44 4.18 -0.69
CA THR A 37 -10.44 4.42 0.75
C THR A 37 -9.78 3.26 1.49
N PHE A 38 -8.79 3.56 2.34
CA PHE A 38 -8.14 2.62 3.24
C PHE A 38 -8.64 2.85 4.67
N SER A 39 -9.27 1.83 5.25
CA SER A 39 -9.73 1.87 6.63
C SER A 39 -8.55 1.96 7.60
N ALA A 40 -8.70 2.66 8.73
CA ALA A 40 -7.64 2.80 9.74
C ALA A 40 -7.07 1.43 10.18
N LYS A 41 -7.94 0.46 10.41
CA LYS A 41 -7.58 -0.92 10.74
C LYS A 41 -6.67 -1.60 9.70
N LEU A 42 -6.86 -1.30 8.41
CA LEU A 42 -5.99 -1.83 7.35
C LEU A 42 -4.60 -1.17 7.39
N LEU A 43 -4.54 0.12 7.69
CA LEU A 43 -3.27 0.84 7.87
C LEU A 43 -2.52 0.37 9.13
N GLU A 44 -3.24 -0.06 10.17
CA GLU A 44 -2.64 -0.67 11.36
C GLU A 44 -1.95 -2.01 11.08
N LEU A 45 -2.42 -2.78 10.09
CA LEU A 45 -1.76 -4.01 9.64
C LEU A 45 -0.42 -3.77 8.93
N VAL A 46 -0.17 -2.54 8.46
CA VAL A 46 1.09 -2.19 7.82
C VAL A 46 2.17 -2.04 8.89
N PRO A 47 3.34 -2.69 8.74
CA PRO A 47 4.46 -2.49 9.65
C PRO A 47 4.86 -1.01 9.73
N GLU A 48 5.13 -0.49 10.94
CA GLU A 48 5.45 0.93 11.14
C GLU A 48 6.62 1.41 10.26
N GLU A 49 7.63 0.56 10.07
CA GLU A 49 8.75 0.83 9.18
C GLU A 49 8.31 1.17 7.74
N LYS A 50 7.22 0.57 7.25
CA LYS A 50 6.68 0.71 5.89
C LYS A 50 5.52 1.71 5.78
N LYS A 51 4.96 2.18 6.90
CA LYS A 51 3.89 3.20 6.90
C LYS A 51 4.40 4.48 6.25
N GLY A 52 3.62 5.03 5.32
CA GLY A 52 4.00 6.23 4.56
C GLY A 52 5.15 6.06 3.56
N ARG A 53 5.72 4.85 3.43
CA ARG A 53 6.85 4.57 2.51
C ARG A 53 6.48 3.67 1.33
N ALA A 54 5.50 2.80 1.50
CA ALA A 54 5.01 1.92 0.44
C ALA A 54 3.47 1.84 0.45
N CYS A 55 2.86 1.84 -0.74
CA CYS A 55 1.41 1.70 -0.89
C CYS A 55 0.97 0.24 -0.81
N ILE A 56 -0.22 0.01 -0.26
CA ILE A 56 -0.90 -1.30 -0.26
C ILE A 56 -1.39 -1.61 -1.68
N CYS A 57 -1.29 -2.86 -2.13
CA CYS A 57 -1.80 -3.27 -3.44
C CYS A 57 -3.34 -3.44 -3.46
N ARG A 58 -3.94 -3.34 -4.65
CA ARG A 58 -5.39 -3.47 -4.85
C ARG A 58 -5.92 -4.82 -4.37
N ASP A 59 -5.16 -5.90 -4.55
CA ASP A 59 -5.55 -7.23 -4.09
C ASP A 59 -5.65 -7.31 -2.55
N CYS A 60 -4.69 -6.72 -1.84
CA CYS A 60 -4.72 -6.69 -0.38
C CYS A 60 -5.86 -5.83 0.15
N LEU A 61 -6.13 -4.70 -0.49
CA LEU A 61 -7.27 -3.85 -0.16
C LEU A 61 -8.60 -4.61 -0.38
N LYS A 62 -8.78 -5.25 -1.55
CA LYS A 62 -9.98 -6.03 -1.86
C LYS A 62 -10.18 -7.17 -0.88
N LYS A 63 -9.12 -7.94 -0.62
CA LYS A 63 -9.15 -9.05 0.34
C LYS A 63 -9.49 -8.58 1.76
N TYR A 64 -8.96 -7.42 2.17
CA TYR A 64 -9.30 -6.84 3.47
C TYR A 64 -10.79 -6.50 3.55
N ARG A 65 -11.34 -5.81 2.54
CA ARG A 65 -12.77 -5.49 2.48
C ARG A 65 -13.63 -6.76 2.51
N GLU A 66 -13.28 -7.79 1.73
CA GLU A 66 -14.03 -9.05 1.71
C GLU A 66 -13.97 -9.83 3.04
N THR A 67 -12.89 -9.68 3.81
CA THR A 67 -12.69 -10.44 5.07
C THR A 67 -13.19 -9.68 6.31
N TYR A 68 -13.19 -8.34 6.29
CA TYR A 68 -13.42 -7.50 7.47
C TYR A 68 -14.58 -6.48 7.33
N ASP A 69 -15.02 -6.15 6.11
CA ASP A 69 -16.22 -5.32 5.85
C ASP A 69 -17.48 -6.18 5.55
N ALA A 70 -17.40 -7.50 5.78
CA ALA A 70 -18.53 -8.44 5.67
C ALA A 70 -19.22 -8.67 7.02
#